data_AF-A0A6B2EAP9-F1
#
_entry.id   AF-A0A6B2EAP9-F1
#
_cell.length_a   1.000
_cell.length_b   1.000
_cell.length_c   1.000
_cell.angle_alpha   90.00
_cell.angle_beta   90.00
_cell.angle_gamma   90.00
#
_symmetry.space_group_name_H-M   'P 1'
#
loop_
_entity.id
_entity.type
_entity.pdbx_description
1 polymer ?
#
loop_
_entity_poly.entity_id
_entity_poly.type
_entity_poly.pdbx_seq_one_letter_code
_entity_poly.pdbx_strand_id
1 'polypeptide(L)'
;QTRALVSGNLDKFTRVVILIREPEKNLIDYPGCRIACVIAWERAELDNLLSWFSTLGGAFSSLGDDFENCAETAGQISMKQLRIALKLGDPHTIARCKLYYSISLIQRGRLRSAKYLIREQYQMATKSPQDERLARMCLGIWAKLQYTYDQRRKRI
;
A
#
# COMPACT_ATOMS: atom_id res chain seq x y z
N GLN A 1 -21.98 -23.40 33.48
CA GLN A 1 -23.46 -23.59 33.52
C GLN A 1 -24.09 -22.24 33.81
N THR A 2 -24.64 -21.57 32.80
CA THR A 2 -25.32 -20.29 32.99
C THR A 2 -26.82 -20.55 33.02
N ARG A 3 -27.47 -20.26 34.15
CA ARG A 3 -28.92 -20.42 34.33
C ARG A 3 -29.58 -19.05 34.22
N ALA A 4 -30.39 -18.85 33.19
CA ALA A 4 -31.31 -17.71 33.11
C ALA A 4 -32.69 -18.13 33.64
N LEU A 5 -33.26 -17.33 34.54
CA LEU A 5 -34.63 -17.48 35.02
C LEU A 5 -35.47 -16.40 34.35
N VAL A 6 -36.54 -16.79 33.65
CA VAL A 6 -37.54 -15.86 33.12
C VAL A 6 -38.82 -16.02 33.94
N SER A 7 -39.35 -14.88 34.41
CA SER A 7 -40.52 -14.75 35.29
C SER A 7 -41.84 -14.81 34.52
N GLY A 8 -42.88 -15.39 35.14
CA GLY A 8 -44.27 -15.29 34.67
C GLY A 8 -45.32 -16.07 35.50
N ASN A 9 -46.16 -15.29 36.21
CA ASN A 9 -47.46 -15.57 36.87
C ASN A 9 -47.56 -16.46 38.15
N LEU A 10 -48.32 -15.95 39.12
CA LEU A 10 -48.17 -16.19 40.57
C LEU A 10 -48.60 -17.56 41.14
N ASP A 11 -49.22 -18.49 40.39
CA ASP A 11 -49.78 -19.71 41.01
C ASP A 11 -49.32 -21.05 40.40
N LYS A 12 -48.59 -21.07 39.28
CA LYS A 12 -48.01 -22.31 38.73
C LYS A 12 -46.70 -22.01 38.00
N PHE A 13 -45.58 -22.08 38.71
CA PHE A 13 -44.26 -21.99 38.09
C PHE A 13 -43.94 -23.30 37.34
N THR A 14 -44.01 -23.27 36.01
CA THR A 14 -43.40 -24.34 35.21
C THR A 14 -41.92 -24.01 35.05
N ARG A 15 -41.06 -24.75 35.76
CA ARG A 15 -39.61 -24.58 35.67
C ARG A 15 -39.10 -25.18 34.36
N VAL A 16 -38.92 -24.35 33.34
CA VAL A 16 -38.23 -24.75 32.12
C VAL A 16 -36.73 -24.63 32.35
N VAL A 17 -36.02 -25.75 32.36
CA VAL A 17 -34.55 -25.80 32.47
C VAL A 17 -33.98 -26.05 31.09
N ILE A 18 -33.49 -24.99 30.44
CA ILE A 18 -32.77 -25.11 29.17
C ILE A 18 -31.32 -25.50 29.47
N LEU A 19 -30.93 -26.70 29.03
CA LEU A 19 -29.56 -27.20 29.13
C LEU A 19 -28.87 -27.01 27.78
N ILE A 20 -28.02 -25.99 27.70
CA ILE A 20 -27.13 -25.81 26.55
C ILE A 20 -25.97 -26.81 26.71
N ARG A 21 -25.83 -27.71 25.74
CA ARG A 21 -24.68 -28.62 25.63
C ARG A 21 -23.80 -28.14 24.49
N GLU A 22 -22.49 -28.34 24.63
CA GLU A 22 -21.57 -28.15 23.51
C GLU A 22 -21.93 -29.14 22.39
N PRO A 23 -21.88 -28.69 21.12
CA PRO A 23 -22.13 -29.58 20.00
C PRO A 23 -21.03 -30.64 19.91
N GLU A 24 -21.40 -31.88 19.55
CA GLU A 24 -20.44 -32.99 19.40
C GLU A 24 -19.39 -32.73 18.31
N LYS A 25 -19.70 -31.84 17.36
CA LYS A 25 -18.80 -31.40 16.30
C LYS A 25 -18.79 -29.87 16.25
N ASN A 26 -17.59 -29.29 16.32
CA ASN A 26 -17.40 -27.87 16.06
C ASN A 26 -17.54 -27.61 14.56
N LEU A 27 -18.71 -27.11 14.15
CA LEU A 27 -19.00 -26.71 12.76
C LEU A 27 -18.29 -25.41 12.37
N ILE A 28 -17.78 -24.65 13.35
CA ILE A 28 -17.07 -23.39 13.12
C ILE A 28 -15.59 -23.69 12.82
N ASP A 29 -15.11 -23.19 11.69
CA ASP A 29 -13.71 -23.28 11.28
C ASP A 29 -12.83 -22.27 12.03
N TYR A 30 -12.60 -22.53 13.33
CA TYR A 30 -11.70 -21.73 14.14
C TYR A 30 -10.27 -21.63 13.57
N PRO A 31 -9.68 -22.69 13.00
CA PRO A 31 -8.38 -22.60 12.33
C PRO A 31 -8.38 -21.61 11.15
N GLY A 32 -9.35 -21.71 10.24
CA GLY A 32 -9.48 -20.78 9.12
C GLY A 32 -9.75 -19.35 9.57
N CYS A 33 -10.62 -19.16 10.58
CA CYS A 33 -10.82 -17.84 11.18
C CYS A 33 -9.52 -17.25 11.73
N ARG A 34 -8.69 -18.05 12.41
CA ARG A 34 -7.39 -17.60 12.92
C ARG A 34 -6.45 -17.17 11.80
N ILE A 35 -6.37 -17.97 10.73
CA ILE A 35 -5.56 -17.64 9.54
C ILE A 35 -6.06 -16.32 8.91
N ALA A 36 -7.37 -16.20 8.71
CA ALA A 36 -7.99 -15.00 8.15
C ALA A 36 -7.71 -13.76 9.00
N CYS A 37 -7.80 -13.87 10.34
CA CYS A 37 -7.47 -12.77 11.25
C CYS A 37 -6.01 -12.33 11.12
N VAL A 38 -5.05 -13.27 11.04
CA VAL A 38 -3.63 -12.95 10.88
C VAL A 38 -3.37 -12.25 9.55
N ILE A 39 -3.93 -12.76 8.46
CA ILE A 39 -3.76 -12.15 7.12
C ILE A 39 -4.39 -10.76 7.07
N ALA A 40 -5.59 -10.58 7.64
CA ALA A 40 -6.26 -9.29 7.69
C ALA A 40 -5.46 -8.26 8.49
N TRP A 41 -4.90 -8.67 9.64
CA TRP A 41 -4.06 -7.81 10.46
C TRP A 41 -2.76 -7.43 9.75
N GLU A 42 -2.07 -8.40 9.15
CA GLU A 42 -0.85 -8.16 8.37
C GLU A 42 -1.13 -7.20 7.20
N ARG A 43 -2.25 -7.38 6.50
CA ARG A 43 -2.65 -6.49 5.41
C ARG A 43 -2.88 -5.06 5.91
N ALA A 44 -3.60 -4.90 7.01
CA ALA A 44 -3.87 -3.58 7.59
C ALA A 44 -2.56 -2.86 8.00
N GLU A 45 -1.61 -3.59 8.57
CA GLU A 45 -0.32 -3.02 8.96
C GLU A 45 0.51 -2.59 7.75
N LEU A 46 0.54 -3.41 6.69
CA LEU A 46 1.23 -3.07 5.45
C LEU A 46 0.61 -1.85 4.75
N ASP A 47 -0.72 -1.75 4.73
CA ASP A 47 -1.43 -0.59 4.17
C ASP A 47 -1.16 0.68 5.01
N ASN A 48 -1.12 0.57 6.34
CA ASN A 48 -0.72 1.66 7.24
C ASN A 48 0.72 2.14 6.93
N LEU A 49 1.68 1.22 6.84
CA LEU A 49 3.06 1.54 6.49
C LEU A 49 3.19 2.22 5.12
N LEU A 50 2.43 1.78 4.11
CA LEU A 50 2.41 2.43 2.80
C LEU A 50 1.87 3.87 2.88
N SER A 51 0.87 4.12 3.72
CA SER A 51 0.35 5.48 3.97
C SER A 51 1.43 6.39 4.55
N TRP A 52 2.10 5.94 5.62
CA TRP A 52 3.21 6.69 6.23
C TRP A 52 4.36 6.95 5.27
N PHE A 53 4.78 5.93 4.51
CA PHE A 53 5.84 6.10 3.51
C PHE A 53 5.44 7.01 2.35
N SER A 54 4.16 7.06 1.97
CA SER A 54 3.71 8.00 0.93
C SER A 54 3.82 9.45 1.40
N THR A 55 3.43 9.72 2.65
CA THR A 55 3.54 11.06 3.25
C THR A 55 5.00 11.48 3.43
N LEU A 56 5.83 10.63 4.05
CA LEU A 56 7.25 10.92 4.25
C LEU A 56 8.02 10.98 2.92
N GLY A 57 7.76 10.05 2.01
CA GLY A 57 8.36 10.01 0.68
C GLY A 57 8.04 11.25 -0.13
N GLY A 58 6.79 11.73 -0.06
CA GLY A 58 6.38 13.00 -0.66
C GLY A 58 7.15 14.19 -0.08
N ALA A 59 7.25 14.28 1.25
CA ALA A 59 7.99 15.36 1.92
C ALA A 59 9.48 15.39 1.54
N PHE A 60 10.17 14.25 1.63
CA PHE A 60 11.58 14.13 1.24
C PHE A 60 11.77 14.37 -0.26
N SER A 61 10.85 13.89 -1.10
CA SER A 61 10.92 14.12 -2.55
C SER A 61 10.74 15.61 -2.87
N SER A 62 9.88 16.35 -2.17
CA SER A 62 9.74 17.80 -2.40
C SER A 62 11.03 18.55 -2.07
N LEU A 63 11.73 18.15 -1.01
CA LEU A 63 13.02 18.73 -0.61
C LEU A 63 14.21 18.24 -1.46
N GLY A 64 14.03 17.14 -2.20
CA GLY A 64 15.11 16.48 -2.94
C GLY A 64 15.65 17.27 -4.14
N ASP A 65 14.94 18.31 -4.60
CA ASP A 65 15.45 19.18 -5.67
C ASP A 65 16.59 20.08 -5.18
N ASP A 66 16.57 20.46 -3.89
CA ASP A 66 17.57 21.34 -3.27
C ASP A 66 18.61 20.55 -2.45
N PHE A 67 18.20 19.43 -1.85
CA PHE A 67 19.02 18.65 -0.93
C PHE A 67 19.19 17.20 -1.41
N GLU A 68 20.40 16.85 -1.87
CA GLU A 68 20.69 15.51 -2.40
C GLU A 68 20.42 14.38 -1.37
N ASN A 69 20.72 14.62 -0.08
CA ASN A 69 20.43 13.67 1.00
C ASN A 69 18.93 13.37 1.14
N CYS A 70 18.07 14.37 0.91
CA CYS A 70 16.62 14.19 0.91
C CYS A 70 16.17 13.37 -0.30
N ALA A 71 16.74 13.62 -1.48
CA ALA A 71 16.48 12.81 -2.66
C ALA A 71 16.90 11.34 -2.46
N GLU A 72 18.06 11.09 -1.85
CA GLU A 72 18.48 9.74 -1.51
C GLU A 72 17.52 9.05 -0.54
N THR A 73 17.10 9.76 0.51
CA THR A 73 16.12 9.26 1.48
C THR A 73 14.78 8.94 0.83
N ALA A 74 14.28 9.81 -0.06
CA ALA A 74 13.07 9.56 -0.84
C ALA A 74 13.19 8.30 -1.72
N GLY A 75 14.37 8.08 -2.31
CA GLY A 75 14.67 6.88 -3.07
C GLY A 75 14.65 5.61 -2.21
N GLN A 76 15.23 5.66 -1.02
CA GLN A 76 15.19 4.54 -0.06
C GLN A 76 13.76 4.23 0.40
N ILE A 77 12.96 5.25 0.68
CA ILE A 77 11.53 5.10 1.03
C ILE A 77 10.78 4.44 -0.13
N SER A 78 10.98 4.91 -1.36
CA SER A 78 10.35 4.33 -2.57
C SER A 78 10.69 2.85 -2.73
N MET A 79 11.93 2.45 -2.43
CA MET A 79 12.34 1.04 -2.46
C MET A 79 11.68 0.21 -1.35
N LYS A 80 11.48 0.78 -0.15
CA LYS A 80 10.72 0.12 0.92
C LYS A 80 9.25 -0.07 0.52
N GLN A 81 8.62 0.97 -0.07
CA GLN A 81 7.26 0.88 -0.60
C GLN A 81 7.15 -0.20 -1.68
N LEU A 82 8.13 -0.30 -2.59
CA LEU A 82 8.15 -1.32 -3.63
C LEU A 82 8.18 -2.75 -3.06
N ARG A 83 8.99 -3.00 -2.02
CA ARG A 83 9.02 -4.33 -1.36
C ARG A 83 7.66 -4.69 -0.76
N ILE A 84 7.00 -3.73 -0.11
CA ILE A 84 5.66 -3.94 0.43
C ILE A 84 4.66 -4.19 -0.71
N ALA A 85 4.68 -3.37 -1.76
CA ALA A 85 3.78 -3.50 -2.90
C ALA A 85 3.91 -4.86 -3.60
N LEU A 86 5.14 -5.38 -3.75
CA LEU A 86 5.39 -6.72 -4.28
C LEU A 86 4.78 -7.82 -3.40
N LYS A 87 4.88 -7.70 -2.07
CA LYS A 87 4.27 -8.63 -1.12
C LYS A 87 2.73 -8.59 -1.18
N LEU A 88 2.17 -7.41 -1.42
CA LEU A 88 0.72 -7.21 -1.54
C LEU A 88 0.16 -7.61 -2.91
N GLY A 89 1.02 -7.78 -3.92
CA GLY A 89 0.64 -8.23 -5.26
C GLY A 89 -0.15 -7.21 -6.09
N ASP A 90 -0.11 -5.90 -5.75
CA ASP A 90 -0.83 -4.86 -6.51
C ASP A 90 0.06 -4.23 -7.60
N PRO A 91 -0.20 -4.50 -8.90
CA PRO A 91 0.60 -3.97 -10.00
C PRO A 91 0.60 -2.43 -10.07
N HIS A 92 -0.51 -1.78 -9.71
CA HIS A 92 -0.60 -0.31 -9.78
C HIS A 92 0.27 0.36 -8.73
N THR A 93 0.28 -0.16 -7.50
CA THR A 93 1.17 0.33 -6.45
C THR A 93 2.64 0.05 -6.79
N ILE A 94 2.96 -1.13 -7.34
CA ILE A 94 4.32 -1.44 -7.82
C ILE A 94 4.79 -0.40 -8.84
N ALA A 95 3.96 -0.08 -9.84
CA ALA A 95 4.28 0.91 -10.86
C ALA A 95 4.49 2.31 -10.27
N ARG A 96 3.63 2.74 -9.34
CA ARG A 96 3.78 4.02 -8.63
C ARG A 96 5.08 4.08 -7.83
N CYS A 97 5.46 3.03 -7.11
CA CYS A 97 6.71 3.00 -6.36
C CYS A 97 7.94 3.11 -7.27
N LYS A 98 7.93 2.44 -8.44
CA LYS A 98 8.97 2.59 -9.46
C LYS A 98 9.06 4.04 -9.99
N LEU A 99 7.91 4.69 -10.19
CA LEU A 99 7.86 6.09 -10.60
C LEU A 99 8.39 7.03 -9.50
N TYR A 100 8.03 6.85 -8.23
CA TYR A 100 8.59 7.63 -7.11
C TYR A 100 10.11 7.47 -7.02
N TYR A 101 10.60 6.24 -7.18
CA TYR A 101 12.03 5.98 -7.25
C TYR A 101 12.69 6.72 -8.42
N SER A 102 12.03 6.75 -9.59
CA SER A 102 12.54 7.50 -10.75
C SER A 102 12.67 9.01 -10.50
N ILE A 103 11.78 9.62 -9.70
CA ILE A 103 11.91 11.02 -9.29
C ILE A 103 13.20 11.22 -8.48
N SER A 104 13.47 10.34 -7.51
CA SER A 104 14.72 10.39 -6.72
C SER A 104 15.97 10.26 -7.60
N LEU A 105 15.90 9.44 -8.66
CA LEU A 105 16.99 9.32 -9.63
C LEU A 105 17.19 10.60 -10.44
N ILE A 106 16.12 11.30 -10.84
CA ILE A 106 16.21 12.59 -11.53
C ILE A 106 16.91 13.61 -10.65
N GLN A 107 16.48 13.71 -9.38
CA GLN A 107 17.02 14.65 -8.40
C GLN A 107 18.52 14.44 -8.15
N ARG A 108 18.94 13.18 -8.07
CA ARG A 108 20.35 12.79 -7.94
C ARG A 108 21.12 12.75 -9.27
N GLY A 109 20.50 13.21 -10.35
CA GLY A 109 21.17 13.31 -11.64
C GLY A 109 21.36 12.03 -12.44
N ARG A 110 20.77 10.91 -11.99
CA ARG A 110 20.80 9.60 -12.66
C ARG A 110 19.74 9.53 -13.77
N LEU A 111 19.82 10.46 -14.72
CA LEU A 111 18.77 10.71 -15.71
C LEU A 111 18.53 9.52 -16.66
N ARG A 112 19.57 8.78 -17.02
CA ARG A 112 19.45 7.59 -17.91
C ARG A 112 18.62 6.49 -17.26
N SER A 113 18.88 6.19 -15.98
CA SER A 113 18.14 5.17 -15.22
C SER A 113 16.70 5.59 -14.99
N ALA A 114 16.46 6.86 -14.66
CA ALA A 114 15.11 7.41 -14.54
C ALA A 114 14.31 7.28 -15.84
N LYS A 115 14.92 7.65 -16.98
CA LYS A 115 14.32 7.54 -18.31
C LYS A 115 13.85 6.12 -18.62
N TYR A 116 14.65 5.11 -18.29
CA TYR A 116 14.30 3.71 -18.52
C TYR A 116 13.05 3.31 -17.73
N LEU A 117 13.04 3.59 -16.42
CA LEU A 117 11.91 3.26 -15.54
C LEU A 117 10.62 3.95 -15.99
N ILE A 118 10.68 5.24 -16.33
CA ILE A 118 9.47 5.99 -16.76
C ILE A 118 8.90 5.38 -18.04
N ARG A 119 9.75 5.00 -19.00
CA ARG A 119 9.30 4.37 -20.25
C ARG A 119 8.69 3.00 -20.02
N GLU A 120 9.31 2.18 -19.17
CA GLU A 120 8.79 0.87 -18.79
C GLU A 120 7.37 1.00 -18.20
N GLN A 121 7.19 1.93 -17.24
CA GLN A 121 5.89 2.12 -16.59
C GLN A 121 4.84 2.77 -17.51
N TYR A 122 5.25 3.68 -18.40
CA TYR A 122 4.35 4.28 -19.37
C TYR A 122 3.82 3.24 -20.38
N GLN A 123 4.69 2.33 -20.86
CA GLN A 123 4.27 1.24 -21.74
C GLN A 123 3.31 0.26 -21.07
N MET A 124 3.45 0.04 -19.76
CA MET A 124 2.49 -0.74 -18.98
C MET A 124 1.15 0.01 -18.90
N ALA A 125 1.17 1.30 -18.57
CA ALA A 125 -0.03 2.12 -18.42
C ALA A 125 -0.85 2.25 -19.72
N THR A 126 -0.19 2.34 -20.88
CA THR A 126 -0.90 2.49 -22.17
C THR A 126 -1.55 1.21 -22.67
N LYS A 127 -1.15 0.03 -22.15
CA LYS A 127 -1.79 -1.26 -22.48
C LYS A 127 -3.12 -1.46 -21.75
N SER A 128 -3.34 -0.72 -20.67
CA SER A 128 -4.52 -0.83 -19.81
C SER A 128 -5.33 0.46 -19.85
N PRO A 129 -6.52 0.51 -20.48
CA PRO A 129 -7.33 1.73 -20.57
C PRO A 129 -7.73 2.32 -19.22
N GLN A 130 -7.74 1.50 -18.16
CA GLN A 130 -8.08 1.89 -16.79
C GLN A 130 -6.97 2.69 -16.08
N ASP A 131 -5.77 2.79 -16.69
CA ASP A 131 -4.56 3.35 -16.06
C ASP A 131 -4.25 4.80 -16.47
N GLU A 132 -5.26 5.58 -16.85
CA GLU A 132 -5.06 6.97 -17.30
C GLU A 132 -4.28 7.81 -16.27
N ARG A 133 -4.54 7.60 -14.97
CA ARG A 133 -3.81 8.28 -13.89
C ARG A 133 -2.32 7.94 -13.88
N LEU A 134 -1.97 6.67 -14.09
CA LEU A 134 -0.58 6.22 -14.12
C LEU A 134 0.15 6.78 -15.35
N ALA A 135 -0.52 6.81 -16.50
CA ALA A 135 0.00 7.45 -17.70
C ALA A 135 0.29 8.95 -17.48
N ARG A 136 -0.65 9.67 -16.86
CA ARG A 136 -0.47 11.09 -16.50
C ARG A 136 0.71 11.30 -15.53
N MET A 137 0.90 10.40 -14.55
CA MET A 137 2.06 10.44 -13.66
C MET A 137 3.38 10.29 -14.44
N CYS A 138 3.44 9.34 -15.37
CA CYS A 138 4.62 9.15 -16.22
C CYS A 138 4.94 10.42 -17.02
N LEU A 139 3.93 11.05 -17.63
CA LEU A 139 4.09 12.28 -18.40
C LEU A 139 4.60 13.44 -17.53
N GLY A 140 4.07 13.60 -16.31
CA GLY A 140 4.54 14.63 -15.38
C GLY A 140 6.01 14.44 -14.98
N ILE A 141 6.40 13.20 -14.68
CA ILE A 141 7.79 12.88 -14.32
C ILE A 141 8.71 13.02 -15.55
N TRP A 142 8.22 12.70 -16.74
CA TRP A 142 8.95 12.91 -17.99
C TRP A 142 9.23 14.39 -18.24
N ALA A 143 8.26 15.27 -17.99
CA ALA A 143 8.47 16.72 -18.07
C ALA A 143 9.55 17.19 -17.09
N LYS A 144 9.55 16.67 -15.84
CA LYS A 144 10.62 16.93 -14.87
C LYS A 144 11.99 16.47 -15.38
N LEU A 145 12.06 15.25 -15.95
CA LEU A 145 13.29 14.71 -16.54
C LEU A 145 13.83 15.62 -17.67
N GLN A 146 12.96 16.07 -18.57
CA GLN A 146 13.33 16.96 -19.68
C GLN A 146 13.85 18.30 -19.16
N TYR A 147 13.16 18.91 -18.20
CA TYR A 147 13.61 20.14 -17.55
C TYR A 147 15.00 19.98 -16.93
N THR A 148 15.25 18.89 -16.19
CA THR A 148 16.57 18.63 -15.59
C THR A 148 17.67 18.42 -16.65
N TYR A 149 17.34 17.82 -17.80
CA TYR A 149 18.26 17.71 -18.93
C TYR A 149 18.64 19.08 -19.49
N ASP A 150 17.66 19.96 -19.73
CA ASP A 150 17.89 21.28 -20.26
C ASP A 150 18.70 22.17 -19.32
N GLN A 151 18.41 22.10 -18.01
CA GLN A 151 19.18 22.80 -16.99
C GLN A 151 20.65 22.37 -16.98
N ARG A 152 20.93 21.06 -17.15
CA ARG A 152 22.31 20.57 -17.26
C ARG A 152 23.00 21.01 -18.53
N ARG A 153 22.30 20.99 -19.66
CA ARG A 153 22.86 21.42 -20.94
C ARG A 153 23.22 22.90 -20.95
N LYS A 154 22.48 23.76 -20.23
CA LYS A 154 22.79 25.19 -20.08
C LYS A 154 23.97 25.50 -19.16
N ARG A 155 24.38 24.55 -18.31
CA ARG A 155 25.50 24.69 -17.37
C ARG A 155 26.85 24.24 -17.95
N ILE A 156 26.82 23.59 -19.12
CA ILE A 156 27.99 23.15 -19.90
C ILE A 156 28.21 24.17 -21.00
#